data_AF-A0A356S9E2-F1
#
_entry.id   AF-A0A356S9E2-F1
#
_cell.length_a   1.000
_cell.length_b   1.000
_cell.length_c   1.000
_cell.angle_alpha   90.00
_cell.angle_beta   90.00
_cell.angle_gamma   90.00
#
_symmetry.space_group_name_H-M   'P 1'
#
loop_
_entity.id
_entity.type
_entity.pdbx_description
1 polymer ?
#
loop_
_entity_poly.entity_id
_entity_poly.type
_entity_poly.pdbx_seq_one_letter_code
_entity_poly.pdbx_strand_id
1 'polypeptide(L)'
;LETLRSCCNEFGSVLIFDEVMTGFRVALGGAQSVYGVTPDLTALGKVIGGGLPVGAFGGRKDIMDHIAPNGAVYQAGTLSGSPLAVAAGLAMLDAVSAPDFYDKLSATAETMLSGMKERADAAGVPFTTNQVGGMFGCFFNKHDKVTSYADVMAGDSAAFQTYFHIMLENGVYLAPSAFEAGFVSSAHGTEEIQLTLDAAEKAFNSIT
;
A
#
# COMPACT_ATOMS: atom_id res chain seq x y z
N LEU A 1 -9.28 7.34 12.16
CA LEU A 1 -7.92 7.63 12.70
C LEU A 1 -7.96 8.70 13.80
N GLU A 2 -8.85 9.67 13.66
CA GLU A 2 -9.20 10.76 14.56
C GLU A 2 -9.47 10.30 16.00
N THR A 3 -10.18 9.17 16.18
CA THR A 3 -10.39 8.58 17.51
C THR A 3 -9.08 8.19 18.18
N LEU A 4 -8.16 7.53 17.45
CA LEU A 4 -6.84 7.16 17.99
C LEU A 4 -6.05 8.40 18.39
N ARG A 5 -6.03 9.43 17.52
CA ARG A 5 -5.38 10.70 17.81
C ARG A 5 -5.93 11.37 19.07
N SER A 6 -7.26 11.40 19.21
CA SER A 6 -7.94 12.00 20.36
C SER A 6 -7.61 11.26 21.64
N CYS A 7 -7.69 9.92 21.64
CA CYS A 7 -7.33 9.10 22.80
C CYS A 7 -5.85 9.24 23.18
N CYS A 8 -4.93 9.23 22.21
CA CYS A 8 -3.52 9.44 22.48
C CYS A 8 -3.24 10.80 23.13
N ASN A 9 -3.94 11.86 22.69
CA ASN A 9 -3.85 13.18 23.32
C ASN A 9 -4.40 13.18 24.74
N GLU A 10 -5.55 12.57 24.97
CA GLU A 10 -6.21 12.50 26.28
C GLU A 10 -5.34 11.77 27.31
N PHE A 11 -4.75 10.64 26.93
CA PHE A 11 -4.00 9.78 27.83
C PHE A 11 -2.47 10.01 27.79
N GLY A 12 -2.00 11.03 27.04
CA GLY A 12 -0.57 11.32 26.90
C GLY A 12 0.25 10.20 26.25
N SER A 13 -0.39 9.37 25.42
CA SER A 13 0.27 8.31 24.67
C SER A 13 0.84 8.82 23.34
N VAL A 14 1.94 8.21 22.87
CA VAL A 14 2.54 8.53 21.56
C VAL A 14 1.77 7.81 20.47
N LEU A 15 1.19 8.54 19.52
CA LEU A 15 0.60 7.96 18.32
C LEU A 15 1.69 7.75 17.27
N ILE A 16 1.88 6.51 16.85
CA ILE A 16 2.83 6.15 15.79
C ILE A 16 2.06 5.67 14.57
N PHE A 17 2.31 6.27 13.41
CA PHE A 17 1.88 5.69 12.14
C PHE A 17 3.02 4.87 11.55
N ASP A 18 2.75 3.60 11.29
CA ASP A 18 3.58 2.79 10.40
C ASP A 18 3.18 3.11 8.96
N GLU A 19 3.99 3.94 8.31
CA GLU A 19 3.84 4.33 6.92
C GLU A 19 4.88 3.65 6.03
N VAL A 20 5.43 2.50 6.44
CA VAL A 20 6.39 1.75 5.63
C VAL A 20 5.78 1.34 4.28
N MET A 21 4.47 1.07 4.22
CA MET A 21 3.75 0.81 2.96
C MET A 21 3.06 2.05 2.37
N THR A 22 2.42 2.86 3.21
CA THR A 22 1.59 3.98 2.74
C THR A 22 2.39 5.22 2.39
N GLY A 23 3.53 5.45 3.06
CA GLY A 23 4.38 6.62 2.88
C GLY A 23 4.87 6.75 1.44
N PHE A 24 4.66 7.94 0.86
CA PHE A 24 4.97 8.27 -0.54
C PHE A 24 4.31 7.38 -1.58
N ARG A 25 3.32 6.56 -1.20
CA ARG A 25 2.60 5.64 -2.08
C ARG A 25 1.14 6.01 -2.25
N VAL A 26 0.43 6.22 -1.14
CA VAL A 26 -0.99 6.58 -1.20
C VAL A 26 -1.19 8.05 -1.56
N ALA A 27 -0.21 8.88 -1.19
CA ALA A 27 -0.07 10.29 -1.55
C ALA A 27 1.38 10.72 -1.29
N LEU A 28 1.78 11.90 -1.79
CA LEU A 28 3.10 12.47 -1.53
C LEU A 28 3.38 12.59 -0.03
N GLY A 29 2.39 13.05 0.74
CA GLY A 29 2.47 13.18 2.19
C GLY A 29 2.04 11.93 2.97
N GLY A 30 1.93 10.76 2.32
CA GLY A 30 1.48 9.52 2.97
C GLY A 30 0.01 9.54 3.41
N ALA A 31 -0.40 8.50 4.13
CA ALA A 31 -1.76 8.34 4.67
C ALA A 31 -2.11 9.45 5.66
N GLN A 32 -1.15 9.95 6.45
CA GLN A 32 -1.38 11.09 7.33
C GLN A 32 -1.90 12.33 6.59
N SER A 33 -1.43 12.57 5.36
CA SER A 33 -1.92 13.68 4.52
C SER A 33 -3.31 13.39 3.93
N VAL A 34 -3.55 12.15 3.49
CA VAL A 34 -4.84 11.71 2.92
C VAL A 34 -5.97 11.87 3.94
N TYR A 35 -5.71 11.46 5.18
CA TYR A 35 -6.74 11.44 6.23
C TYR A 35 -6.71 12.67 7.15
N GLY A 36 -5.76 13.60 6.96
CA GLY A 36 -5.67 14.82 7.76
C GLY A 36 -5.39 14.57 9.25
N VAL A 37 -4.69 13.47 9.60
CA VAL A 37 -4.35 13.11 10.98
C VAL A 37 -2.84 13.06 11.15
N THR A 38 -2.29 13.96 11.96
CA THR A 38 -0.85 14.02 12.25
C THR A 38 -0.48 13.09 13.43
N PRO A 39 0.38 12.07 13.22
CA PRO A 39 0.91 11.25 14.30
C PRO A 39 2.03 11.98 15.05
N ASP A 40 2.40 11.49 16.23
CA ASP A 40 3.57 12.00 16.96
C ASP A 40 4.89 11.49 16.33
N LEU A 41 4.87 10.25 15.83
CA LEU A 41 5.96 9.63 15.08
C LEU A 41 5.44 8.91 13.83
N THR A 42 6.27 8.84 12.80
CA THR A 42 6.04 8.09 11.58
C THR A 42 7.23 7.16 11.32
N ALA A 43 6.96 5.88 11.03
CA ALA A 43 7.94 4.95 10.48
C ALA A 43 7.81 4.88 8.95
N LEU A 44 8.93 4.84 8.25
CA LEU A 44 9.02 4.84 6.79
C LEU A 44 10.00 3.77 6.31
N GLY A 45 9.80 3.34 5.08
CA GLY A 45 10.68 2.42 4.37
C GLY A 45 10.29 2.34 2.91
N LYS A 46 10.58 1.21 2.25
CA LYS A 46 10.17 0.92 0.86
C LYS A 46 10.50 2.05 -0.12
N VAL A 47 9.55 2.94 -0.40
CA VAL A 47 9.69 4.01 -1.41
C VAL A 47 10.89 4.91 -1.12
N ILE A 48 11.17 5.22 0.15
CA ILE A 48 12.26 6.13 0.53
C ILE A 48 13.66 5.61 0.17
N GLY A 49 13.78 4.33 -0.21
CA GLY A 49 15.03 3.71 -0.64
C GLY A 49 15.23 3.62 -2.14
N GLY A 50 14.23 3.99 -2.94
CA GLY A 50 14.29 3.82 -4.39
C GLY A 50 14.57 2.38 -4.82
N GLY A 51 14.11 1.39 -4.04
CA GLY A 51 14.37 -0.04 -4.28
C GLY A 51 15.54 -0.63 -3.47
N LEU A 52 16.28 0.19 -2.73
CA LEU A 52 17.37 -0.27 -1.86
C LEU A 52 16.95 -0.37 -0.37
N PRO A 53 17.65 -1.18 0.44
CA PRO A 53 17.34 -1.32 1.87
C PRO A 53 17.56 -0.02 2.63
N VAL A 54 16.47 0.55 3.13
CA VAL A 54 16.48 1.68 4.06
C VAL A 54 15.19 1.68 4.87
N GLY A 55 15.29 2.11 6.12
CA GLY A 55 14.16 2.45 6.97
C GLY A 55 14.45 3.78 7.66
N ALA A 56 13.40 4.48 8.04
CA ALA A 56 13.50 5.72 8.79
C ALA A 56 12.38 5.80 9.82
N PHE A 57 12.63 6.55 10.90
CA PHE A 57 11.59 6.97 11.82
C PHE A 57 11.83 8.43 12.18
N GLY A 58 10.76 9.19 12.35
CA GLY A 58 10.83 10.62 12.64
C GLY A 58 9.49 11.16 13.11
N GLY A 59 9.46 12.41 13.55
CA GLY A 59 8.23 13.04 14.01
C GLY A 59 8.53 14.21 14.91
N ARG A 60 7.77 14.37 15.99
CA ARG A 60 7.92 15.49 16.91
C ARG A 60 9.34 15.60 17.47
N LYS A 61 9.86 16.82 17.44
CA LYS A 61 11.24 17.13 17.87
C LYS A 61 11.50 16.76 19.32
N ASP A 62 10.56 17.06 20.23
CA ASP A 62 10.72 16.78 21.65
C ASP A 62 10.86 15.27 21.93
N ILE A 63 10.23 14.42 21.11
CA ILE A 63 10.42 12.97 21.18
C ILE A 63 11.75 12.56 20.53
N MET A 64 12.06 13.06 19.34
CA MET A 64 13.28 12.69 18.61
C MET A 64 14.57 13.15 19.30
N ASP A 65 14.52 14.21 20.10
CA ASP A 65 15.66 14.70 20.90
C ASP A 65 16.09 13.70 21.99
N HIS A 66 15.28 12.68 22.30
CA HIS A 66 15.69 11.58 23.18
C HIS A 66 16.66 10.59 22.52
N ILE A 67 16.79 10.58 21.19
CA ILE A 67 17.69 9.67 20.46
C ILE A 67 19.14 10.14 20.59
N ALA A 68 20.06 9.19 20.79
CA ALA A 68 21.49 9.46 20.80
C ALA A 68 21.97 10.06 19.46
N PRO A 69 22.89 11.04 19.44
CA PRO A 69 23.68 11.51 20.58
C PRO A 69 23.01 12.62 21.44
N ASN A 70 21.82 13.11 21.05
CA ASN A 70 21.15 14.21 21.75
C ASN A 70 20.52 13.79 23.08
N GLY A 71 20.04 12.55 23.14
CA GLY A 71 19.48 11.95 24.34
C GLY A 71 20.03 10.56 24.64
N ALA A 72 19.41 9.88 25.60
CA ALA A 72 19.91 8.61 26.14
C ALA A 72 19.41 7.36 25.40
N VAL A 73 18.46 7.48 24.46
CA VAL A 73 17.90 6.34 23.73
C VAL A 73 18.85 5.95 22.60
N TYR A 74 19.48 4.78 22.74
CA TYR A 74 20.45 4.30 21.78
C TYR A 74 19.80 3.82 20.48
N GLN A 75 20.32 4.27 19.35
CA GLN A 75 20.03 3.73 18.03
C GLN A 75 21.32 3.70 17.22
N ALA A 76 21.58 2.56 16.59
CA ALA A 76 22.69 2.41 15.66
C ALA A 76 22.30 1.50 14.49
N GLY A 77 22.96 1.68 13.35
CA GLY A 77 22.83 0.80 12.20
C GLY A 77 23.99 1.01 11.25
N THR A 78 24.79 -0.03 11.01
CA THR A 78 26.01 0.02 10.18
C THR A 78 25.77 0.57 8.77
N LEU A 79 24.60 0.27 8.20
CA LEU A 79 24.20 0.73 6.87
C LEU A 79 23.23 1.93 6.91
N SER A 80 22.96 2.49 8.09
CA SER A 80 22.11 3.66 8.23
C SER A 80 22.72 4.84 7.49
N GLY A 81 21.97 5.44 6.57
CA GLY A 81 22.46 6.53 5.74
C GLY A 81 23.49 6.11 4.68
N SER A 82 23.50 4.84 4.23
CA SER A 82 24.40 4.43 3.15
C SER A 82 24.24 5.34 1.92
N PRO A 83 25.33 5.88 1.33
CA PRO A 83 25.23 6.87 0.26
C PRO A 83 24.46 6.36 -0.96
N LEU A 84 24.54 5.06 -1.24
CA LEU A 84 23.83 4.44 -2.35
C LEU A 84 22.31 4.45 -2.12
N ALA A 85 21.84 4.06 -0.93
CA ALA A 85 20.42 4.10 -0.60
C ALA A 85 19.89 5.54 -0.53
N VAL A 86 20.68 6.48 -0.01
CA VAL A 86 20.30 7.90 0.04
C VAL A 86 20.19 8.48 -1.38
N ALA A 87 21.14 8.21 -2.27
CA ALA A 87 21.08 8.70 -3.65
C ALA A 87 19.87 8.13 -4.42
N ALA A 88 19.61 6.82 -4.30
CA ALA A 88 18.43 6.19 -4.91
C ALA A 88 17.13 6.73 -4.32
N GLY A 89 17.08 6.93 -2.99
CA GLY A 89 15.95 7.51 -2.28
C GLY A 89 15.63 8.93 -2.73
N LEU A 90 16.63 9.81 -2.83
CA LEU A 90 16.45 11.18 -3.32
C LEU A 90 15.90 11.20 -4.75
N ALA A 91 16.49 10.42 -5.65
CA ALA A 91 16.01 10.32 -7.03
C ALA A 91 14.56 9.79 -7.11
N MET A 92 14.20 8.83 -6.26
CA MET A 92 12.83 8.31 -6.17
C MET A 92 11.86 9.38 -5.65
N LEU A 93 12.23 10.09 -4.58
CA LEU A 93 11.39 11.16 -4.00
C LEU A 93 11.19 12.31 -4.99
N ASP A 94 12.21 12.69 -5.75
CA ASP A 94 12.10 13.68 -6.83
C ASP A 94 11.13 13.19 -7.92
N ALA A 95 11.24 11.93 -8.34
CA ALA A 95 10.38 11.35 -9.37
C ALA A 95 8.91 11.28 -8.96
N VAL A 96 8.61 10.83 -7.74
CA VAL A 96 7.21 10.75 -7.25
C VAL A 96 6.64 12.11 -6.86
N SER A 97 7.47 13.14 -6.75
CA SER A 97 7.04 14.54 -6.54
C SER A 97 6.58 15.23 -7.82
N ALA A 98 6.65 14.55 -8.97
CA ALA A 98 6.16 15.10 -10.23
C ALA A 98 4.68 15.52 -10.13
N PRO A 99 4.27 16.62 -10.80
CA PRO A 99 2.87 17.00 -10.87
C PRO A 99 1.98 15.87 -11.37
N ASP A 100 0.78 15.76 -10.79
CA ASP A 100 -0.25 14.78 -11.11
C ASP A 100 0.18 13.30 -10.96
N PHE A 101 1.32 13.01 -10.32
CA PHE A 101 1.83 11.64 -10.18
C PHE A 101 0.82 10.73 -9.48
N TYR A 102 0.32 11.15 -8.32
CA TYR A 102 -0.60 10.36 -7.51
C TYR A 102 -2.01 10.31 -8.10
N ASP A 103 -2.46 11.36 -8.78
CA ASP A 103 -3.76 11.37 -9.47
C ASP A 103 -3.78 10.35 -10.61
N LYS A 104 -2.72 10.32 -11.43
CA LYS A 104 -2.55 9.31 -12.48
C LYS A 104 -2.46 7.91 -11.90
N LEU A 105 -1.68 7.73 -10.83
CA LEU A 105 -1.53 6.44 -10.16
C LEU A 105 -2.88 5.91 -9.63
N SER A 106 -3.68 6.80 -9.02
CA SER A 106 -5.02 6.48 -8.52
C SER A 106 -5.98 6.11 -9.65
N ALA A 107 -5.98 6.88 -10.75
CA ALA A 107 -6.84 6.62 -11.92
C ALA A 107 -6.50 5.27 -12.59
N THR A 108 -5.20 4.93 -12.67
CA THR A 108 -4.76 3.61 -13.18
C THR A 108 -5.29 2.47 -12.32
N ALA A 109 -5.15 2.58 -10.99
CA ALA A 109 -5.68 1.57 -10.08
C ALA A 109 -7.22 1.48 -10.16
N GLU A 110 -7.92 2.62 -10.22
CA GLU A 110 -9.39 2.65 -10.31
C GLU A 110 -9.90 1.96 -11.59
N THR A 111 -9.25 2.23 -12.73
CA THR A 111 -9.58 1.60 -14.01
C THR A 111 -9.42 0.09 -13.95
N MET A 112 -8.29 -0.39 -13.40
CA MET A 112 -8.02 -1.81 -13.24
C MET A 112 -9.04 -2.49 -12.32
N LEU A 113 -9.28 -1.91 -11.14
CA LEU A 113 -10.16 -2.52 -10.13
C LEU A 113 -11.62 -2.53 -10.55
N SER A 114 -12.07 -1.48 -11.24
CA SER A 114 -13.42 -1.45 -11.82
C SER A 114 -13.60 -2.52 -12.89
N GLY A 115 -12.63 -2.65 -13.80
CA GLY A 115 -12.68 -3.70 -14.83
C GLY A 115 -12.56 -5.13 -14.27
N MET A 116 -11.82 -5.33 -13.17
CA MET A 116 -11.78 -6.61 -12.45
C MET A 116 -13.14 -6.91 -11.82
N LYS A 117 -13.76 -5.91 -11.17
CA LYS A 117 -15.08 -6.07 -10.57
C LYS A 117 -16.15 -6.42 -11.61
N GLU A 118 -16.17 -5.74 -12.75
CA GLU A 118 -17.09 -6.04 -13.85
C GLU A 118 -16.98 -7.50 -14.32
N ARG A 119 -15.75 -8.03 -14.43
CA ARG A 119 -15.50 -9.42 -14.84
C ARG A 119 -15.90 -10.43 -13.78
N ALA A 120 -15.64 -10.12 -12.51
CA ALA A 120 -16.10 -10.95 -11.40
C ALA A 120 -17.63 -11.03 -11.36
N ASP A 121 -18.31 -9.88 -11.51
CA ASP A 121 -19.77 -9.79 -11.55
C ASP A 121 -20.33 -10.58 -12.74
N ALA A 122 -19.71 -10.49 -13.93
CA ALA A 122 -20.10 -11.26 -15.12
C ALA A 122 -19.94 -12.77 -14.94
N ALA A 123 -18.94 -13.22 -14.18
CA ALA A 123 -18.70 -14.62 -13.83
C ALA A 123 -19.53 -15.10 -12.63
N GLY A 124 -20.26 -14.21 -11.95
CA GLY A 124 -21.01 -14.55 -10.73
C GLY A 124 -20.14 -14.84 -9.50
N VAL A 125 -18.91 -14.34 -9.48
CA VAL A 125 -17.95 -14.55 -8.39
C VAL A 125 -18.07 -13.42 -7.35
N PRO A 126 -18.36 -13.71 -6.06
CA PRO A 126 -18.36 -12.70 -5.01
C PRO A 126 -16.98 -12.05 -4.85
N PHE A 127 -16.87 -10.78 -5.22
CA PHE A 127 -15.60 -10.06 -5.28
C PHE A 127 -15.79 -8.58 -4.94
N THR A 128 -14.92 -8.05 -4.08
CA THR A 128 -14.85 -6.63 -3.75
C THR A 128 -13.40 -6.16 -3.67
N THR A 129 -13.20 -4.85 -3.79
CA THR A 129 -11.89 -4.22 -3.75
C THR A 129 -11.87 -3.06 -2.76
N ASN A 130 -10.70 -2.79 -2.20
CA ASN A 130 -10.42 -1.52 -1.52
C ASN A 130 -9.25 -0.84 -2.21
N GLN A 131 -9.24 0.49 -2.24
CA GLN A 131 -8.20 1.29 -2.86
C GLN A 131 -7.88 2.53 -2.02
N VAL A 132 -6.60 2.86 -1.92
CA VAL A 132 -6.11 4.17 -1.46
C VAL A 132 -4.91 4.56 -2.32
N GLY A 133 -5.07 5.57 -3.18
CA GLY A 133 -4.06 5.93 -4.18
C GLY A 133 -3.70 4.74 -5.08
N GLY A 134 -2.41 4.43 -5.21
CA GLY A 134 -1.92 3.28 -5.98
C GLY A 134 -1.84 1.95 -5.21
N MET A 135 -2.38 1.89 -3.99
CA MET A 135 -2.42 0.67 -3.16
C MET A 135 -3.83 0.11 -3.17
N PHE A 136 -3.96 -1.21 -3.33
CA PHE A 136 -5.26 -1.86 -3.43
C PHE A 136 -5.31 -3.22 -2.73
N GLY A 137 -6.51 -3.71 -2.48
CA GLY A 137 -6.78 -5.09 -2.06
C GLY A 137 -7.89 -5.69 -2.89
N CYS A 138 -7.79 -6.98 -3.18
CA CYS A 138 -8.77 -7.77 -3.94
C CYS A 138 -9.28 -8.89 -3.03
N PHE A 139 -10.57 -8.94 -2.78
CA PHE A 139 -11.16 -9.82 -1.78
C PHE A 139 -12.25 -10.68 -2.40
N PHE A 140 -12.06 -11.99 -2.36
CA PHE A 140 -13.09 -12.98 -2.71
C PHE A 140 -14.06 -13.11 -1.54
N ASN A 141 -15.03 -12.20 -1.47
CA ASN A 141 -15.87 -12.04 -0.30
C ASN A 141 -17.31 -11.73 -0.73
N LYS A 142 -18.27 -12.15 0.08
CA LYS A 142 -19.70 -11.85 -0.11
C LYS A 142 -20.08 -10.47 0.44
N HIS A 143 -19.24 -9.88 1.29
CA HIS A 143 -19.45 -8.54 1.80
C HIS A 143 -19.15 -7.52 0.69
N ASP A 144 -19.99 -6.49 0.56
CA ASP A 144 -19.78 -5.42 -0.40
C ASP A 144 -18.49 -4.62 -0.11
N LYS A 145 -18.05 -4.61 1.15
CA LYS A 145 -16.82 -3.94 1.58
C LYS A 145 -16.13 -4.69 2.72
N VAL A 146 -14.81 -4.71 2.68
CA VAL A 146 -13.94 -5.28 3.73
C VAL A 146 -13.43 -4.14 4.60
N THR A 147 -13.78 -4.12 5.89
CA THR A 147 -13.45 -3.01 6.80
C THR A 147 -12.76 -3.45 8.09
N SER A 148 -12.68 -4.76 8.33
CA SER A 148 -12.07 -5.34 9.50
C SER A 148 -11.18 -6.54 9.14
N TYR A 149 -10.29 -6.92 10.06
CA TYR A 149 -9.53 -8.16 9.95
C TYR A 149 -10.45 -9.38 9.85
N ALA A 150 -11.57 -9.38 10.59
CA ALA A 150 -12.54 -10.48 10.53
C ALA A 150 -13.15 -10.63 9.12
N ASP A 151 -13.43 -9.51 8.44
CA ASP A 151 -13.90 -9.54 7.05
C ASP A 151 -12.85 -10.16 6.12
N VAL A 152 -11.56 -9.78 6.28
CA VAL A 152 -10.46 -10.35 5.50
C VAL A 152 -10.39 -11.88 5.71
N MET A 153 -10.46 -12.32 6.96
CA MET A 153 -10.39 -13.75 7.31
C MET A 153 -11.61 -14.56 6.87
N ALA A 154 -12.75 -13.90 6.60
CA ALA A 154 -13.93 -14.53 6.04
C ALA A 154 -13.88 -14.72 4.51
N GLY A 155 -12.82 -14.22 3.86
CA GLY A 155 -12.64 -14.36 2.42
C GLY A 155 -12.37 -15.80 1.95
N ASP A 156 -12.80 -16.11 0.73
CA ASP A 156 -12.59 -17.40 0.09
C ASP A 156 -11.14 -17.54 -0.39
N SER A 157 -10.33 -18.16 0.45
CA SER A 157 -8.92 -18.41 0.17
C SER A 157 -8.70 -19.41 -0.97
N ALA A 158 -9.64 -20.32 -1.22
CA ALA A 158 -9.54 -21.29 -2.30
C ALA A 158 -9.79 -20.61 -3.67
N ALA A 159 -10.80 -19.74 -3.72
CA ALA A 159 -11.05 -18.89 -4.89
C ALA A 159 -9.83 -18.00 -5.20
N PHE A 160 -9.22 -17.37 -4.19
CA PHE A 160 -7.99 -16.59 -4.37
C PHE A 160 -6.84 -17.43 -4.92
N GLN A 161 -6.63 -18.65 -4.42
CA GLN A 161 -5.56 -19.54 -4.91
C GLN A 161 -5.73 -19.88 -6.39
N THR A 162 -6.93 -20.29 -6.79
CA THR A 162 -7.25 -20.54 -8.20
C THR A 162 -7.03 -19.29 -9.03
N TYR A 163 -7.56 -18.15 -8.58
CA TYR A 163 -7.39 -16.87 -9.27
C TYR A 163 -5.91 -16.51 -9.46
N PHE A 164 -5.12 -16.57 -8.40
CA PHE A 164 -3.69 -16.26 -8.43
C PHE A 164 -2.93 -17.11 -9.45
N HIS A 165 -3.17 -18.43 -9.47
CA HIS A 165 -2.46 -19.32 -10.38
C HIS A 165 -2.86 -19.09 -11.85
N ILE A 166 -4.14 -18.85 -12.13
CA ILE A 166 -4.58 -18.52 -13.50
C ILE A 166 -4.06 -17.15 -13.94
N MET A 167 -4.03 -16.16 -13.05
CA MET A 167 -3.40 -14.86 -13.33
C MET A 167 -1.92 -15.03 -13.68
N LEU A 168 -1.19 -15.84 -12.91
CA LEU A 168 0.23 -16.13 -13.13
C LEU A 168 0.48 -16.83 -14.47
N GLU A 169 -0.32 -17.85 -14.80
CA GLU A 169 -0.25 -18.56 -16.08
C GLU A 169 -0.52 -17.65 -17.29
N ASN A 170 -1.25 -16.56 -17.08
CA ASN A 170 -1.57 -15.57 -18.11
C ASN A 170 -0.68 -14.30 -18.01
N GLY A 171 0.46 -14.39 -17.32
CA GLY A 171 1.49 -13.35 -17.34
C GLY A 171 1.32 -12.22 -16.33
N VAL A 172 0.43 -12.36 -15.35
CA VAL A 172 0.19 -11.35 -14.31
C VAL A 172 0.64 -11.86 -12.95
N TYR A 173 1.70 -11.27 -12.41
CA TYR A 173 2.23 -11.61 -11.09
C TYR A 173 1.60 -10.72 -10.01
N LEU A 174 0.60 -11.25 -9.30
CA LEU A 174 0.01 -10.62 -8.12
C LEU A 174 0.82 -10.94 -6.86
N ALA A 175 0.47 -10.30 -5.73
CA ALA A 175 0.98 -10.73 -4.44
C ALA A 175 0.55 -12.19 -4.18
N PRO A 176 1.46 -13.11 -3.82
CA PRO A 176 1.14 -14.54 -3.65
C PRO A 176 0.49 -14.83 -2.28
N SER A 177 -0.43 -13.96 -1.85
CA SER A 177 -1.14 -14.04 -0.57
C SER A 177 -2.43 -13.23 -0.64
N ALA A 178 -3.54 -13.80 -0.17
CA ALA A 178 -4.84 -13.13 -0.08
C ALA A 178 -4.85 -11.98 0.95
N PHE A 179 -3.80 -11.89 1.77
CA PHE A 179 -3.69 -10.94 2.87
C PHE A 179 -2.76 -9.76 2.54
N GLU A 180 -2.09 -9.80 1.39
CA GLU A 180 -1.17 -8.75 0.96
C GLU A 180 -1.87 -7.70 0.10
N ALA A 181 -1.43 -6.45 0.25
CA ALA A 181 -1.85 -5.39 -0.64
C ALA A 181 -1.20 -5.56 -2.03
N GLY A 182 -1.96 -5.20 -3.06
CA GLY A 182 -1.44 -4.99 -4.41
C GLY A 182 -0.97 -3.55 -4.62
N PHE A 183 -0.10 -3.37 -5.61
CA PHE A 183 0.49 -2.08 -5.95
C PHE A 183 0.50 -1.87 -7.46
N VAL A 184 -0.02 -0.73 -7.91
CA VAL A 184 0.29 -0.22 -9.26
C VAL A 184 1.54 0.65 -9.21
N SER A 185 2.17 0.84 -10.36
CA SER A 185 3.30 1.76 -10.54
C SER A 185 3.01 2.75 -11.66
N SER A 186 3.77 3.84 -11.71
CA SER A 186 3.69 4.83 -12.79
C SER A 186 4.11 4.28 -14.17
N ALA A 187 4.63 3.05 -14.23
CA ALA A 187 4.96 2.37 -15.48
C ALA A 187 3.79 1.56 -16.06
N HIS A 188 2.72 1.33 -15.30
CA HIS A 188 1.54 0.63 -15.81
C HIS A 188 0.73 1.57 -16.71
N GLY A 189 0.69 1.25 -17.99
CA GLY A 189 -0.13 1.91 -19.00
C GLY A 189 -1.34 1.08 -19.40
N THR A 190 -2.01 1.51 -20.47
CA THR A 190 -3.23 0.85 -20.96
C THR A 190 -3.00 -0.60 -21.37
N GLU A 191 -1.83 -0.92 -21.93
CA GLU A 191 -1.48 -2.28 -22.37
C GLU A 191 -1.38 -3.25 -21.19
N GLU A 192 -0.66 -2.87 -20.12
CA GLU A 192 -0.54 -3.70 -18.91
C GLU A 192 -1.89 -3.90 -18.23
N ILE A 193 -2.73 -2.85 -18.21
CA ILE A 193 -4.06 -2.92 -17.61
C ILE A 193 -4.97 -3.83 -18.43
N GLN A 194 -4.95 -3.74 -19.76
CA GLN A 194 -5.75 -4.62 -20.60
C GLN A 194 -5.32 -6.08 -20.47
N LEU A 195 -4.01 -6.36 -20.48
CA LEU A 195 -3.48 -7.70 -20.21
C LEU A 195 -3.97 -8.25 -18.86
N THR A 196 -3.94 -7.40 -17.83
CA THR A 196 -4.40 -7.75 -16.48
C THR A 196 -5.87 -8.10 -16.46
N LEU A 197 -6.70 -7.34 -17.17
CA LEU A 197 -8.13 -7.55 -17.25
C LEU A 197 -8.49 -8.82 -18.05
N ASP A 198 -7.80 -9.10 -19.16
CA ASP A 198 -8.02 -10.31 -19.95
C ASP A 198 -7.62 -11.57 -19.16
N ALA A 199 -6.55 -11.50 -18.37
CA ALA A 199 -6.16 -12.56 -17.44
C ALA A 199 -7.20 -12.75 -16.32
N ALA A 200 -7.69 -11.64 -15.74
CA ALA A 200 -8.69 -11.68 -14.68
C ALA A 200 -10.00 -12.32 -15.15
N GLU A 201 -10.44 -12.05 -16.37
CA GLU A 201 -11.63 -12.67 -16.95
C GLU A 201 -11.51 -14.20 -17.01
N LYS A 202 -10.37 -14.72 -17.49
CA LYS A 202 -10.10 -16.16 -17.50
C LYS A 202 -10.07 -16.73 -16.09
N ALA A 203 -9.43 -16.01 -15.16
CA ALA A 203 -9.30 -16.43 -13.77
C ALA A 203 -10.66 -16.50 -13.06
N PHE A 204 -11.52 -15.49 -13.20
CA PHE A 204 -12.86 -15.50 -12.61
C PHE A 204 -13.73 -16.63 -13.19
N ASN A 205 -13.68 -16.85 -14.51
CA ASN A 205 -14.41 -17.96 -15.15
C ASN A 205 -13.90 -19.36 -14.75
N SER A 206 -12.74 -19.44 -14.08
CA SER A 206 -12.18 -20.71 -13.58
C SER A 206 -12.52 -20.99 -12.11
N ILE A 207 -13.19 -20.07 -11.42
CA ILE A 207 -13.62 -20.24 -10.04
C ILE A 207 -15.00 -20.92 -10.05
N THR A 208 -15.07 -22.12 -9.46
CA THR A 208 -16.27 -22.97 -9.39
C THR A 208 -16.99 -22.87 -8.06
#